data_AF-A0A1W9KQY9-F1
#
_entry.id   AF-A0A1W9KQY9-F1
#
_cell.length_a   1.000
_cell.length_b   1.000
_cell.length_c   1.000
_cell.angle_alpha   90.00
_cell.angle_beta   90.00
_cell.angle_gamma   90.00
#
_symmetry.space_group_name_H-M   'P 1'
#
loop_
_entity.id
_entity.type
_entity.pdbx_description
1 polymer ?
#
loop_
_entity_poly.entity_id
_entity_poly.type
_entity_poly.pdbx_seq_one_letter_code
_entity_poly.pdbx_strand_id
1 'polypeptide(L)'
;MRTNIEIDDKLMDYVMAKGEFKTKREAVEAGLKLIKRRYAYAAIRAARGTLVWDDSDEAWARSRAEAEAQAAGQSAGSARASASVKSPQAEDHAEVGVCEPGATYQVTSPAASASPLQVASAPKRRKAASKVKP
;
A
#
# COMPACT_ATOMS: atom_id res chain seq x y z
N MET A 1 27.53 11.01 3.93
CA MET A 1 28.59 11.73 4.67
C MET A 1 29.13 10.81 5.75
N ARG A 2 30.44 10.80 6.01
CA ARG A 2 31.05 10.01 7.10
C ARG A 2 31.11 10.88 8.35
N THR A 3 30.59 10.36 9.46
CA THR A 3 30.54 11.06 10.74
C THR A 3 30.92 10.08 11.86
N ASN A 4 31.69 10.55 12.83
CA ASN A 4 31.99 9.78 14.04
C ASN A 4 30.96 10.13 15.12
N ILE A 5 30.36 9.11 15.71
CA ILE A 5 29.33 9.23 16.74
C ILE A 5 29.57 8.17 17.82
N GLU A 6 29.29 8.50 19.07
CA GLU A 6 29.30 7.55 20.19
C GLU A 6 27.94 6.83 20.27
N ILE A 7 27.95 5.50 20.32
CA ILE A 7 26.75 4.64 20.37
C ILE A 7 26.96 3.63 21.51
N ASP A 8 25.90 3.30 22.25
CA ASP A 8 25.93 2.22 23.24
C ASP A 8 26.28 0.88 22.58
N ASP A 9 27.35 0.24 23.04
CA ASP A 9 27.82 -1.04 22.52
C ASP A 9 26.78 -2.14 22.66
N LYS A 10 26.02 -2.17 23.78
CA LYS A 10 24.98 -3.19 24.00
C LYS A 10 23.86 -3.06 22.99
N LEU A 11 23.50 -1.82 22.64
CA LEU A 11 22.50 -1.55 21.63
C LEU A 11 23.02 -2.01 20.26
N MET A 12 24.27 -1.72 19.94
CA MET A 12 24.84 -2.09 18.65
C MET A 12 24.97 -3.60 18.48
N ASP A 13 25.42 -4.29 19.53
CA ASP A 13 25.53 -5.75 19.55
C ASP A 13 24.16 -6.41 19.41
N TYR A 14 23.14 -5.88 20.09
CA TYR A 14 21.76 -6.36 19.94
C TYR A 14 21.27 -6.22 18.49
N VAL A 15 21.53 -5.08 17.85
CA VAL A 15 21.11 -4.82 16.46
C VAL A 15 21.85 -5.72 15.49
N MET A 16 23.15 -5.95 15.68
CA MET A 16 23.94 -6.86 14.84
C MET A 16 23.57 -8.34 15.05
N ALA A 17 23.19 -8.73 16.27
CA ALA A 17 22.78 -10.10 16.58
C ALA A 17 21.37 -10.44 16.09
N LYS A 18 20.47 -9.45 16.03
CA LYS A 18 19.08 -9.63 15.59
C LYS A 18 18.82 -9.21 14.15
N GLY A 19 19.58 -8.25 13.65
CA GLY A 19 19.43 -7.71 12.31
C GLY A 19 20.31 -8.46 11.31
N GLU A 20 19.87 -8.49 10.06
CA GLU A 20 20.61 -9.07 8.94
C GLU A 20 21.58 -8.04 8.34
N PHE A 21 22.44 -7.45 9.18
CA PHE A 21 23.39 -6.40 8.75
C PHE A 21 24.80 -6.95 8.67
N LYS A 22 25.52 -6.65 7.58
CA LYS A 22 26.93 -7.07 7.43
C LYS A 22 27.87 -6.10 8.12
N THR A 23 27.49 -4.82 8.17
CA THR A 23 28.32 -3.76 8.74
C THR A 23 27.57 -2.87 9.70
N LYS A 24 28.32 -2.26 10.63
CA LYS A 24 27.80 -1.26 11.58
C LYS A 24 27.12 -0.08 10.87
N ARG A 25 27.65 0.34 9.72
CA ARG A 25 27.09 1.45 8.94
C ARG A 25 25.70 1.11 8.39
N GLU A 26 25.52 -0.10 7.85
CA GLU A 26 24.23 -0.55 7.29
C GLU A 26 23.14 -0.58 8.35
N ALA A 27 23.46 -1.09 9.55
CA ALA A 27 22.53 -1.09 10.69
C ALA A 27 22.05 0.33 11.03
N VAL A 28 22.96 1.31 11.08
CA VAL A 28 22.64 2.71 11.36
C VAL A 28 21.79 3.32 10.25
N GLU A 29 22.13 3.11 8.98
CA GLU A 29 21.35 3.62 7.84
C GLU A 29 19.93 3.02 7.81
N ALA A 30 19.80 1.72 8.09
CA ALA A 30 18.50 1.06 8.18
C ALA A 30 17.65 1.64 9.31
N GLY A 31 18.25 1.90 10.49
CA GLY A 31 17.57 2.56 11.62
C GLY A 31 17.08 3.97 11.27
N LEU A 32 17.92 4.79 10.64
CA LEU A 32 17.54 6.15 10.21
C LEU A 32 16.43 6.13 9.16
N LYS A 33 16.47 5.18 8.22
CA LYS A 33 15.43 5.00 7.21
C LYS A 33 14.08 4.61 7.84
N LEU A 34 14.10 3.77 8.88
CA LEU A 34 12.91 3.40 9.64
C LEU A 34 12.31 4.61 10.35
N ILE A 35 13.13 5.45 10.99
CA ILE A 35 12.68 6.67 11.67
C ILE A 35 12.02 7.62 10.67
N LYS A 36 12.64 7.85 9.51
CA LYS A 36 12.04 8.67 8.43
C LYS A 36 10.65 8.16 8.04
N ARG A 37 10.51 6.85 7.81
CA ARG A 37 9.21 6.24 7.50
C ARG A 37 8.20 6.46 8.61
N ARG A 38 8.61 6.29 9.87
CA ARG A 38 7.73 6.51 11.03
C ARG A 38 7.16 7.92 11.08
N TYR A 39 7.97 8.94 10.79
CA TYR A 39 7.50 10.33 10.74
C TYR A 39 6.56 10.58 9.56
N ALA A 40 6.81 9.99 8.40
CA ALA A 40 5.90 10.09 7.26
C ALA A 40 4.48 9.58 7.59
N TYR A 41 4.38 8.51 8.37
CA TYR A 41 3.09 7.95 8.81
C TYR A 41 2.52 8.60 10.08
N ALA A 42 3.27 9.51 10.74
CA ALA A 42 2.82 10.09 12.00
C ALA A 42 1.56 10.96 11.83
N ALA A 43 1.49 11.74 10.75
CA ALA A 43 0.31 12.56 10.43
C ALA A 43 -0.94 11.70 10.17
N ILE A 44 -0.80 10.62 9.39
CA ILE A 44 -1.89 9.67 9.13
C ILE A 44 -2.33 8.99 10.42
N ARG A 45 -1.38 8.60 11.28
CA ARG A 45 -1.68 8.03 12.58
C ARG A 45 -2.39 9.00 13.51
N ALA A 46 -2.04 10.28 13.47
CA ALA A 46 -2.70 11.32 14.26
C ALA A 46 -4.14 11.58 13.77
N ALA A 47 -4.38 11.49 12.46
CA ALA A 47 -5.71 11.60 11.88
C ALA A 47 -6.63 10.38 12.18
N ARG A 48 -6.08 9.32 12.78
CA ARG A 48 -6.88 8.15 13.18
C ARG A 48 -7.88 8.54 14.26
N GLY A 49 -9.17 8.38 13.95
CA GLY A 49 -10.27 8.66 14.89
C GLY A 49 -10.81 10.10 14.83
N THR A 50 -10.12 11.01 14.14
CA THR A 50 -10.67 12.33 13.81
C THR A 50 -11.31 12.36 12.42
N LEU A 51 -10.97 11.39 11.57
CA LEU A 51 -11.53 11.29 10.24
C LEU A 51 -12.98 10.79 10.31
N VAL A 52 -13.91 11.61 9.81
CA VAL A 52 -15.30 11.22 9.57
C VAL A 52 -15.36 10.58 8.20
N TRP A 53 -15.76 9.31 8.15
CA TRP A 53 -16.06 8.61 6.90
C TRP A 53 -17.55 8.78 6.61
N ASP A 54 -17.90 9.19 5.39
CA ASP A 54 -19.28 9.27 4.91
C ASP A 54 -19.52 8.16 3.88
N ASP A 55 -20.34 7.18 4.25
CA ASP A 55 -20.69 6.01 3.44
C ASP A 55 -22.03 6.18 2.70
N SER A 56 -22.57 7.40 2.60
CA SER A 56 -23.82 7.66 1.87
C SER A 56 -23.61 7.64 0.35
N ASP A 57 -24.58 7.08 -0.40
CA ASP A 57 -24.53 7.04 -1.87
C ASP A 57 -24.36 8.43 -2.51
N GLU A 58 -24.89 9.48 -1.87
CA GLU A 58 -24.74 10.85 -2.31
C GLU A 58 -23.29 11.34 -2.23
N ALA A 59 -22.57 11.04 -1.14
CA ALA A 59 -21.17 11.42 -0.98
C ALA A 59 -20.28 10.75 -2.05
N TRP A 60 -20.56 9.48 -2.35
CA TRP A 60 -19.87 8.74 -3.41
C TRP A 60 -20.19 9.28 -4.81
N ALA A 61 -21.43 9.72 -5.06
CA ALA A 61 -21.79 10.37 -6.32
C ALA A 61 -21.07 11.72 -6.52
N ARG A 62 -20.98 12.54 -5.46
CA ARG A 62 -20.25 13.83 -5.50
C ARG A 62 -18.76 13.65 -5.76
N SER A 63 -18.11 12.70 -5.07
CA SER A 63 -16.69 12.42 -5.26
C SER A 63 -16.36 11.98 -6.70
N ARG A 64 -17.23 11.17 -7.33
CA ARG A 64 -17.07 10.78 -8.74
C ARG A 64 -17.21 11.97 -9.69
N ALA A 65 -18.22 12.81 -9.50
CA ALA A 65 -18.41 14.00 -10.32
C ALA A 65 -17.22 14.97 -10.22
N GLU A 66 -16.66 15.15 -9.01
CA GLU A 66 -15.45 15.96 -8.79
C GLU A 66 -14.21 15.35 -9.49
N ALA A 67 -14.04 14.03 -9.43
CA ALA A 67 -12.94 13.35 -10.11
C ALA A 67 -13.02 13.48 -11.65
N GLU A 68 -14.23 13.38 -12.22
CA GLU A 68 -14.47 13.58 -13.66
C GLU A 68 -14.16 15.02 -14.09
N ALA A 69 -14.55 16.01 -13.29
CA ALA A 69 -14.24 17.42 -13.55
C ALA A 69 -12.72 17.69 -13.49
N GLN A 70 -12.01 17.08 -12.55
CA GLN A 70 -10.55 17.18 -12.45
C GLN A 70 -9.84 16.51 -13.64
N ALA A 71 -10.33 15.36 -14.10
CA ALA A 71 -9.79 14.67 -15.26
C ALA A 71 -9.99 15.46 -16.56
N ALA A 72 -11.15 16.10 -16.73
CA ALA A 72 -11.43 16.99 -17.87
C ALA A 72 -10.54 18.25 -17.86
N GLY A 73 -10.22 18.80 -16.67
CA GLY A 73 -9.27 19.91 -16.54
C GLY A 73 -7.82 19.51 -16.84
N GLN A 74 -7.41 18.31 -16.44
CA GLN A 74 -6.06 17.80 -16.67
C GLN A 74 -5.80 17.40 -18.13
N SER A 75 -6.82 16.90 -18.85
CA SER A 75 -6.69 16.59 -20.30
C SER A 75 -6.50 17.86 -21.15
N ALA A 76 -7.15 18.97 -20.78
CA ALA A 76 -6.94 20.27 -21.41
C ALA A 76 -5.54 20.87 -21.11
N GLY A 77 -5.01 20.66 -19.90
CA GLY A 77 -3.67 21.09 -19.52
C GLY A 77 -2.55 20.26 -20.16
N SER A 78 -2.75 18.94 -20.27
CA SER A 78 -1.79 18.02 -20.91
C SER A 78 -1.70 18.24 -22.42
N ALA A 79 -2.79 18.59 -23.10
CA ALA A 79 -2.80 18.90 -24.53
C ALA A 79 -2.02 20.19 -24.88
N ARG A 80 -1.87 21.13 -23.93
CA ARG A 80 -1.01 22.32 -24.09
C ARG A 80 0.48 22.04 -23.84
N ALA A 81 0.82 21.10 -22.96
CA ALA A 81 2.21 20.75 -22.65
C ALA A 81 2.88 19.91 -23.76
N SER A 82 2.11 19.08 -24.48
CA SER A 82 2.61 18.27 -25.60
C SER A 82 2.79 19.03 -26.91
N ALA A 83 2.29 20.26 -27.04
CA ALA A 83 2.44 21.09 -28.24
C ALA A 83 3.85 21.69 -28.45
N SER A 84 4.80 21.50 -27.52
CA SER A 84 6.14 22.10 -27.60
C SER A 84 7.30 21.09 -27.78
N VAL A 85 7.04 19.79 -27.95
CA VAL A 85 8.09 18.81 -28.30
C VAL A 85 8.19 18.72 -29.82
N LYS A 86 9.29 19.27 -30.36
CA LYS A 86 9.66 19.23 -31.77
C LYS A 86 10.42 17.93 -32.04
N SER A 87 9.86 17.07 -32.89
CA SER A 87 10.44 15.76 -33.28
C SER A 87 11.69 15.91 -34.15
N PRO A 88 12.61 14.93 -34.08
CA PRO A 88 13.24 14.37 -35.26
C PRO A 88 12.93 12.87 -35.42
N GLN A 89 12.97 12.45 -36.68
CA GLN A 89 12.44 11.23 -37.27
C GLN A 89 13.45 10.06 -37.23
N ALA A 90 12.97 8.86 -37.60
CA ALA A 90 13.68 7.71 -38.20
C ALA A 90 14.26 6.68 -37.18
N GLU A 91 14.09 5.34 -37.24
CA GLU A 91 13.55 4.36 -38.21
C GLU A 91 13.02 3.07 -37.54
N ASP A 92 12.38 2.27 -38.38
CA ASP A 92 11.56 1.08 -38.18
C ASP A 92 12.41 -0.21 -38.12
N HIS A 93 12.25 -1.03 -37.08
CA HIS A 93 12.57 -2.47 -37.14
C HIS A 93 11.62 -3.26 -36.23
N ALA A 94 10.81 -4.12 -36.85
CA ALA A 94 9.83 -4.98 -36.23
C ALA A 94 10.44 -6.30 -35.72
N GLU A 95 10.07 -6.75 -34.53
CA GLU A 95 10.03 -8.17 -34.17
C GLU A 95 8.93 -8.41 -33.12
N VAL A 96 8.14 -9.48 -33.31
CA VAL A 96 6.92 -9.83 -32.58
C VAL A 96 7.23 -10.37 -31.18
N GLY A 97 6.54 -9.85 -30.15
CA GLY A 97 6.59 -10.34 -28.78
C GLY A 97 5.21 -10.35 -28.12
N VAL A 98 4.50 -11.47 -28.29
CA VAL A 98 3.39 -12.02 -27.48
C VAL A 98 2.54 -11.04 -26.68
N CYS A 99 1.30 -10.90 -27.13
CA CYS A 99 0.19 -10.27 -26.41
C CYS A 99 -0.25 -11.19 -25.26
N GLU A 100 -0.15 -10.74 -24.01
CA GLU A 100 -1.00 -11.26 -22.93
C GLU A 100 -1.91 -10.15 -22.40
N PRO A 101 -3.25 -10.32 -22.47
CA PRO A 101 -4.20 -9.27 -22.15
C PRO A 101 -4.25 -8.98 -20.64
N GLY A 102 -4.24 -7.68 -20.32
CA GLY A 102 -4.38 -7.17 -18.96
C GLY A 102 -5.65 -7.68 -18.28
N ALA A 103 -5.48 -8.21 -17.07
CA ALA A 103 -6.58 -8.56 -16.19
C ALA A 103 -7.38 -7.29 -15.85
N THR A 104 -8.48 -7.09 -16.56
CA THR A 104 -9.52 -6.14 -16.19
C THR A 104 -10.31 -6.74 -15.04
N TYR A 105 -9.99 -6.32 -13.81
CA TYR A 105 -10.82 -6.67 -12.65
C TYR A 105 -12.12 -5.87 -12.76
N GLN A 106 -13.22 -6.54 -13.11
CA GLN A 106 -14.55 -5.97 -12.90
C GLN A 106 -14.96 -6.14 -11.44
N VAL A 107 -15.19 -5.01 -10.76
CA VAL A 107 -15.83 -4.99 -9.45
C VAL A 107 -17.33 -5.14 -9.68
N THR A 108 -17.85 -6.37 -9.61
CA THR A 108 -19.29 -6.59 -9.52
C THR A 108 -19.72 -6.42 -8.08
N SER A 109 -20.46 -5.34 -7.81
CA SER A 109 -21.11 -5.08 -6.52
C SER A 109 -22.37 -5.96 -6.42
N PRO A 110 -22.48 -6.91 -5.48
CA PRO A 110 -23.69 -7.72 -5.34
C PRO A 110 -24.67 -7.01 -4.38
N ALA A 111 -25.42 -6.03 -4.91
CA ALA A 111 -26.66 -5.60 -4.30
C ALA A 111 -27.83 -6.37 -4.95
N ALA A 112 -28.62 -7.04 -4.11
CA ALA A 112 -29.91 -7.70 -4.41
C ALA A 112 -29.88 -9.07 -5.13
N SER A 113 -29.74 -10.15 -4.34
CA SER A 113 -30.77 -11.21 -4.34
C SER A 113 -30.73 -11.99 -3.03
N ALA A 114 -31.84 -11.97 -2.32
CA ALA A 114 -32.04 -12.70 -1.09
C ALA A 114 -32.40 -14.16 -1.38
N SER A 115 -31.75 -15.11 -0.69
CA SER A 115 -32.34 -16.41 -0.32
C SER A 115 -31.62 -16.94 0.92
N PRO A 116 -32.33 -17.26 2.02
CA PRO A 116 -31.69 -17.73 3.25
C PRO A 116 -31.40 -19.24 3.12
N LEU A 117 -30.13 -19.62 3.12
CA LEU A 117 -29.72 -21.02 3.27
C LEU A 117 -29.32 -21.31 4.72
N GLN A 118 -29.74 -22.48 5.16
CA GLN A 118 -29.90 -22.94 6.53
C GLN A 118 -28.59 -23.01 7.31
N VAL A 119 -28.66 -22.64 8.59
CA VAL A 119 -27.59 -22.77 9.59
C VAL A 119 -27.42 -24.24 9.96
N ALA A 120 -26.36 -24.89 9.49
CA ALA A 120 -25.94 -26.20 9.98
C ALA A 120 -25.14 -26.06 11.28
N SER A 121 -25.61 -26.75 12.31
CA SER A 121 -25.09 -26.79 13.69
C SER A 121 -23.61 -27.15 13.79
N ALA A 122 -22.86 -26.40 14.62
CA ALA A 122 -21.46 -26.63 14.95
C ALA A 122 -21.23 -27.91 15.79
N PRO A 123 -20.12 -28.65 15.60
CA PRO A 123 -19.74 -29.73 16.50
C PRO A 123 -19.04 -29.21 17.77
N LYS A 124 -19.43 -29.75 18.93
CA LYS A 124 -18.87 -29.45 20.27
C LYS A 124 -17.38 -29.80 20.36
N ARG A 125 -16.53 -28.82 20.71
CA ARG A 125 -15.12 -29.03 21.07
C ARG A 125 -15.02 -29.88 22.35
N ARG A 126 -14.36 -31.04 22.27
CA ARG A 126 -13.96 -31.83 23.44
C ARG A 126 -12.76 -31.14 24.12
N LYS A 127 -12.86 -30.86 25.42
CA LYS A 127 -11.72 -30.39 26.22
C LYS A 127 -10.77 -31.57 26.46
N ALA A 128 -9.53 -31.45 26.01
CA ALA A 128 -8.44 -32.33 26.44
C ALA A 128 -7.99 -31.88 27.84
N ALA A 129 -8.20 -32.73 28.83
CA ALA A 129 -7.61 -32.56 30.16
C ALA A 129 -6.13 -32.98 30.08
N SER A 130 -5.21 -32.03 30.29
CA SER A 130 -3.82 -32.36 30.54
C SER A 130 -3.70 -32.96 31.93
N LYS A 131 -3.12 -34.15 31.98
CA LYS A 131 -2.92 -34.94 33.18
C LYS A 131 -1.53 -34.62 33.71
N VAL A 132 -1.44 -33.83 34.77
CA VAL A 132 -0.23 -33.67 35.58
C VAL A 132 -0.23 -34.82 36.60
N LYS A 133 0.91 -35.49 36.77
CA LYS A 133 1.09 -36.64 37.66
C LYS A 133 2.55 -36.68 38.13
N PRO A 134 2.80 -37.33 39.27
CA PRO A 134 2.54 -36.88 40.64
C PRO A 134 3.67 -36.01 41.21
#